data_AF-A0A951T8C3-F1
#
_entry.id   AF-A0A951T8C3-F1
#
_cell.length_a   1.000
_cell.length_b   1.000
_cell.length_c   1.000
_cell.angle_alpha   90.00
_cell.angle_beta   90.00
_cell.angle_gamma   90.00
#
_symmetry.space_group_name_H-M   'P 1'
#
loop_
_entity.id
_entity.type
_entity.pdbx_description
1 polymer ?
#
loop_
_entity_poly.entity_id
_entity_poly.type
_entity_poly.pdbx_seq_one_letter_code
_entity_poly.pdbx_strand_id
1 'polypeptide(L)' 'MSAIELIQEQLVLLPPDKQREVLDFVIFLQQQMGKGPDSSRRPPLRQHPAFGSWGMRRIDPLEYQQKLRAEWDEQVLG' A
#
# COMPACT_ATOMS: atom_id res chain seq x y z
N MET A 1 -12.88 18.79 13.14
CA MET A 1 -13.73 17.80 12.45
C MET A 1 -12.87 16.64 12.01
N SER A 2 -13.14 15.46 12.55
CA SER A 2 -12.55 14.20 12.11
C SER A 2 -13.35 13.61 10.94
N ALA A 3 -12.73 12.72 10.17
CA ALA A 3 -13.43 12.01 9.09
C ALA A 3 -14.62 11.19 9.61
N ILE A 4 -14.53 10.67 10.83
CA ILE A 4 -15.58 9.87 11.48
C ILE A 4 -16.79 10.74 11.81
N GLU A 5 -16.57 11.94 12.35
CA GLU A 5 -17.65 12.90 12.66
C GLU A 5 -18.42 13.29 11.40
N LEU A 6 -17.70 13.59 10.31
CA LEU A 6 -18.32 13.98 9.04
C LEU A 6 -19.15 12.84 8.43
N ILE A 7 -18.67 11.59 8.54
CA ILE A 7 -19.42 10.41 8.09
C ILE A 7 -20.70 10.21 8.90
N GLN A 8 -20.66 10.42 10.22
CA GLN A 8 -21.85 10.30 11.08
C GLN A 8 -22.91 11.34 10.75
N GLU A 9 -22.52 12.60 10.56
CA GLU A 9 -23.45 13.68 10.19
C GLU A 9 -24.13 13.39 8.85
N GLN A 10 -23.36 12.92 7.85
CA GLN A 10 -23.92 12.59 6.54
C GLN A 10 -24.83 11.35 6.58
N LEU A 11 -24.53 10.36 7.42
CA LEU A 11 -25.35 9.15 7.57
C LEU A 11 -26.75 9.44 8.12
N VAL A 12 -26.87 10.34 9.09
CA VAL A 12 -28.16 10.70 9.70
C VAL A 12 -29.08 11.42 8.71
N LEU A 13 -28.50 12.14 7.74
CA LEU A 13 -29.25 12.84 6.70
C LEU A 13 -29.77 11.92 5.58
N LEU A 14 -29.30 10.68 5.52
CA LEU A 14 -29.72 9.73 4.50
C LEU A 14 -31.05 9.04 4.85
N PRO A 15 -31.88 8.69 3.85
CA PRO A 15 -33.05 7.83 4.05
C PRO A 15 -32.66 6.45 4.62
N PRO A 16 -33.58 5.75 5.31
CA PRO A 16 -33.29 4.46 5.97
C PRO A 16 -32.71 3.40 5.03
N ASP A 17 -33.20 3.34 3.80
CA ASP A 17 -32.72 2.39 2.79
C ASP A 17 -31.25 2.64 2.43
N LYS A 18 -30.86 3.91 2.34
CA LYS A 18 -29.48 4.31 2.04
C LYS A 18 -28.54 4.12 3.21
N GLN A 19 -29.02 4.30 4.43
CA GLN A 19 -28.25 3.95 5.63
C GLN A 19 -27.92 2.45 5.64
N ARG A 20 -28.89 1.60 5.28
CA ARG A 20 -28.70 0.15 5.19
C ARG A 20 -27.67 -0.24 4.13
N GLU A 21 -27.73 0.34 2.94
CA GLU A 21 -26.73 0.13 1.88
C GLU A 21 -25.30 0.48 2.34
N VAL A 22 -25.13 1.57 3.09
CA VAL A 22 -23.82 1.97 3.63
C VAL A 22 -23.31 0.94 4.64
N LEU A 23 -24.16 0.47 5.55
CA LEU A 23 -23.80 -0.56 6.53
C LEU A 23 -23.41 -1.88 5.83
N ASP A 24 -24.17 -2.29 4.81
CA ASP A 24 -23.86 -3.47 4.00
C ASP A 24 -22.51 -3.32 3.27
N PHE A 25 -22.23 -2.13 2.75
CA PHE A 25 -20.94 -1.83 2.12
C PHE A 25 -19.77 -1.86 3.11
N VAL A 26 -19.97 -1.36 4.34
CA VAL A 26 -18.95 -1.47 5.40
C VAL A 26 -18.66 -2.93 5.75
N ILE A 27 -19.69 -3.76 5.86
CA ILE A 27 -19.54 -5.20 6.08
C ILE A 27 -18.76 -5.84 4.93
N PHE A 28 -19.08 -5.48 3.68
CA PHE A 28 -18.34 -5.94 2.51
C PHE A 28 -16.85 -5.57 2.58
N LEU A 29 -16.52 -4.32 2.92
CA LEU A 29 -15.13 -3.87 3.07
C LEU A 29 -14.39 -4.64 4.16
N GLN A 30 -15.01 -4.87 5.31
CA GLN A 30 -14.43 -5.68 6.40
C GLN A 30 -14.11 -7.10 5.93
N GLN A 31 -15.05 -7.73 5.21
CA GLN A 31 -14.83 -9.06 4.63
C GLN A 31 -13.71 -9.05 3.59
N GLN A 32 -13.61 -8.00 2.76
CA GLN A 32 -12.57 -7.89 1.75
C GLN A 32 -11.18 -7.70 2.39
N MET A 33 -11.08 -6.90 3.44
CA MET A 33 -9.84 -6.71 4.20
C MET A 33 -9.36 -8.01 4.86
N GLY A 34 -10.28 -8.85 5.35
CA GLY A 34 -9.95 -10.18 5.90
C GLY A 34 -9.61 -11.24 4.85
N LYS A 35 -9.89 -11.00 3.57
CA LYS A 35 -9.66 -11.94 2.45
C LYS A 35 -8.40 -11.63 1.63
N GLY A 36 -7.71 -10.53 1.91
CA GLY A 36 -6.40 -10.24 1.31
C GLY A 36 -5.38 -11.31 1.69
N PRO A 37 -4.39 -11.63 0.82
CA PRO A 37 -3.27 -12.48 1.23
C PRO A 37 -2.64 -11.84 2.46
N ASP A 38 -2.69 -12.59 3.56
CA ASP A 38 -2.21 -12.24 4.89
C ASP A 38 -0.87 -11.47 4.79
N SER A 39 -0.94 -10.15 4.72
CA SER A 39 0.25 -9.29 4.57
C SER A 39 1.13 -9.38 5.81
N SER A 40 0.57 -9.93 6.90
CA SER A 40 1.24 -10.29 8.15
C SER A 40 2.30 -11.38 7.99
N ARG A 41 2.27 -12.19 6.91
CA ARG A 41 3.21 -13.30 6.71
C ARG A 41 4.40 -12.97 5.82
N ARG A 42 4.47 -11.76 5.25
CA ARG A 42 5.68 -11.37 4.54
C ARG A 42 6.74 -11.08 5.60
N PRO A 43 7.82 -11.90 5.69
CA PRO A 43 8.90 -11.60 6.61
C PRO A 43 9.37 -10.17 6.31
N PRO A 44 9.68 -9.37 7.34
CA PRO A 44 10.19 -8.02 7.13
C PRO A 44 11.34 -8.07 6.15
N LEU A 45 11.47 -7.06 5.28
CA LEU A 45 12.46 -7.05 4.20
C LEU A 45 13.88 -7.39 4.68
N ARG A 46 14.21 -7.03 5.93
CA ARG A 46 15.46 -7.36 6.63
C ARG A 46 15.77 -8.86 6.79
N GLN A 47 14.74 -9.70 6.81
CA GLN A 47 14.85 -11.16 6.92
C GLN A 47 14.97 -11.85 5.55
N HIS A 48 14.85 -11.11 4.44
CA HIS A 48 15.00 -11.68 3.12
C HIS A 48 16.49 -12.02 2.84
N PRO A 49 16.85 -13.21 2.35
CA PRO A 49 18.26 -13.60 2.12
C PRO A 49 19.02 -12.67 1.17
N ALA A 50 18.32 -12.04 0.23
CA ALA A 50 18.92 -11.05 -0.67
C ALA A 50 19.09 -9.66 -0.04
N PHE A 51 18.47 -9.39 1.11
CA PHE A 51 18.59 -8.11 1.80
C PHE A 51 20.01 -7.92 2.33
N GLY A 52 20.67 -6.83 1.94
CA GLY A 52 22.08 -6.59 2.29
C GLY A 52 23.09 -7.47 1.55
N SER A 53 22.64 -8.38 0.66
CA SER A 53 23.53 -9.21 -0.17
C SER A 53 24.44 -8.39 -1.10
N TRP A 54 24.09 -7.13 -1.35
CA TRP A 54 24.89 -6.18 -2.12
C TRP A 54 26.03 -5.55 -1.32
N GLY A 55 25.88 -5.44 0.01
CA GLY A 55 26.93 -4.89 0.88
C GLY A 55 28.21 -5.73 0.89
N MET A 56 28.08 -7.05 0.72
CA MET A 56 29.22 -7.97 0.58
C MET A 56 29.90 -7.92 -0.78
N ARG A 57 29.29 -7.27 -1.78
CA ARG A 57 29.79 -7.23 -3.16
C ARG A 57 30.75 -6.06 -3.43
N ARG A 58 31.09 -5.25 -2.41
CA ARG A 58 31.90 -4.01 -2.55
C ARG A 58 31.38 -3.09 -3.66
N ILE A 59 30.06 -3.07 -3.87
CA ILE A 59 29.41 -2.18 -4.83
C ILE A 59 29.09 -0.89 -4.09
N ASP A 60 29.54 0.26 -4.62
CA ASP A 60 29.12 1.55 -4.12
C ASP A 60 27.62 1.75 -4.44
N PRO A 61 26.74 1.86 -3.42
CA PRO A 61 25.32 2.05 -3.63
C PRO A 61 24.98 3.30 -4.42
N LEU A 62 25.77 4.37 -4.27
CA LEU A 62 25.54 5.64 -4.95
C LEU A 62 25.90 5.54 -6.43
N GLU A 63 27.02 4.91 -6.76
CA GLU A 63 27.44 4.64 -8.14
C GLU A 63 26.43 3.73 -8.85
N TYR A 64 25.97 2.67 -8.18
CA TYR A 64 24.97 1.76 -8.72
C TYR A 64 23.64 2.47 -9.00
N GLN A 65 23.19 3.33 -8.09
CA GLN A 65 21.97 4.12 -8.27
C GLN A 65 22.11 5.10 -9.45
N GLN A 66 23.25 5.77 -9.60
CA GLN A 66 23.51 6.68 -10.70
C GLN A 66 23.49 5.95 -12.05
N LYS A 67 24.10 4.76 -12.10
CA LYS A 67 24.13 3.92 -13.31
C LYS A 67 22.73 3.45 -13.71
N LEU A 68 21.94 2.94 -12.77
CA LEU A 68 20.54 2.54 -13.02
C LEU A 68 19.68 3.70 -13.53
N ARG A 69 19.89 4.90 -12.99
CA ARG A 69 19.15 6.09 -13.42
C ARG A 69 19.50 6.48 -14.85
N ALA A 70 20.79 6.44 -15.20
CA ALA A 70 21.24 6.70 -16.57
C ALA A 70 20.67 5.68 -17.57
N GLU A 71 20.62 4.40 -17.21
CA GLU A 71 20.02 3.34 -18.04
C GLU A 71 18.51 3.55 -18.29
N TRP A 72 17.78 4.07 -17.31
CA TRP A 72 16.36 4.41 -17.48
C TRP A 72 16.12 5.71 -18.25
N ASP A 73 16.96 6.72 -18.05
CA ASP A 73 16.86 7.99 -18.79
C ASP A 73 17.13 7.79 -20.30
N GLU A 74 18.03 6.85 -20.66
CA GLU A 74 18.27 6.45 -22.06
C GLU A 74 17.05 5.75 -22.69
N GLN A 75 16.29 4.95 -21.92
CA GLN A 75 15.10 4.25 -22.42
C GLN A 75 13.87 5.15 -22.57
N VAL A 76 13.82 6.29 -21.86
CA VAL A 76 12.68 7.22 -21.91
C VAL A 76 12.84 8.26 -23.04
N LEU A 77 14.06 8.44 -23.56
CA LEU A 77 14.39 9.43 -24.60
C LEU A 77 14.74 8.81 -25.97
N GLY A 78 14.63 7.49 -26.15
CA GLY A 78 14.75 6.78 -27.43
C GLY A 78 13.42 6.26 -27.94
#